data_AF-A0A6B2UVM9-F1
#
_entry.id   AF-A0A6B2UVM9-F1
#
_cell.length_a   1.000
_cell.length_b   1.000
_cell.length_c   1.000
_cell.angle_alpha   90.00
_cell.angle_beta   90.00
_cell.angle_gamma   90.00
#
_symmetry.space_group_name_H-M   'P 1'
#
loop_
_entity.id
_entity.type
_entity.pdbx_description
1 polymer ?
#
loop_
_entity_poly.entity_id
_entity_poly.type
_entity_poly.pdbx_seq_one_letter_code
_entity_poly.pdbx_strand_id
1 'polypeptide(L)'
;MNEAPTDDLVDSLAALRHSGGHDPVDATTVTADLERGHKAATLRRRRRTAGAGLAVAVVAAAATAVVTAGPGEGHDSEASPRTPAHTAPSTPSATVNRPPQALQLVAYTGAQPEGFRVKTVPSGWKVSWSGQCSFVATPPGVTLNQSNEEVHFDQAIAVTLDGGPPADTKGFTKVTVQGRAGLLGATADKGAERLLFPDGKNQTVEVQFPAKAGLTHQQMIQFAQGVTPTADACLSFG
;
A
#
# COMPACT_ATOMS: atom_id res chain seq x y z
N MET A 1 -35.70 -19.79 42.54
CA MET A 1 -34.83 -18.64 42.21
C MET A 1 -34.52 -18.67 40.73
N ASN A 2 -35.02 -17.67 39.98
CA ASN A 2 -34.39 -16.99 38.83
C ASN A 2 -35.47 -16.36 37.94
N GLU A 3 -35.92 -15.17 38.32
CA GLU A 3 -36.48 -14.19 37.38
C GLU A 3 -35.75 -12.86 37.62
N ALA A 4 -34.84 -12.51 36.72
CA ALA A 4 -34.33 -11.15 36.46
C ALA A 4 -33.32 -11.22 35.30
N PRO A 5 -33.73 -10.83 34.08
CA PRO A 5 -32.90 -9.92 33.30
C PRO A 5 -33.67 -8.85 32.51
N THR A 6 -35.01 -8.83 32.56
CA THR A 6 -35.82 -7.94 31.70
C THR A 6 -36.09 -6.56 32.29
N ASP A 7 -36.18 -6.44 33.63
CA ASP A 7 -36.51 -5.15 34.27
C ASP A 7 -35.37 -4.13 34.16
N ASP A 8 -34.12 -4.58 34.19
CA ASP A 8 -32.93 -3.71 34.05
C ASP A 8 -32.85 -3.04 32.68
N LEU A 9 -33.37 -3.69 31.63
CA LEU A 9 -33.41 -3.16 30.27
C LEU A 9 -34.53 -2.12 30.12
N VAL A 10 -35.66 -2.33 30.80
CA VAL A 10 -36.78 -1.37 30.81
C VAL A 10 -36.41 -0.13 31.63
N ASP A 11 -35.72 -0.31 32.76
CA ASP A 11 -35.24 0.80 33.60
C ASP A 11 -34.12 1.59 32.93
N SER A 12 -33.19 0.94 32.23
CA SER A 12 -32.15 1.63 31.46
C SER A 12 -32.71 2.42 30.27
N LEU A 13 -33.77 1.92 29.60
CA LEU A 13 -34.50 2.68 28.59
C LEU A 13 -35.31 3.85 29.18
N ALA A 14 -35.89 3.68 30.37
CA ALA A 14 -36.58 4.75 31.08
C ALA A 14 -35.60 5.84 31.54
N ALA A 15 -34.39 5.48 31.97
CA ALA A 15 -33.33 6.40 32.37
C ALA A 15 -32.78 7.20 31.17
N LEU A 16 -32.64 6.58 30.00
CA LEU A 16 -32.26 7.27 28.76
C LEU A 16 -33.31 8.28 28.29
N ARG A 17 -34.59 8.01 28.55
CA ARG A 17 -35.69 8.94 28.22
C ARG A 17 -35.71 10.18 29.12
N HIS A 18 -35.21 10.08 30.35
CA HIS A 18 -35.18 11.19 31.33
C HIS A 18 -33.88 12.03 31.29
N SER A 19 -32.86 11.61 30.53
CA SER A 19 -31.60 12.35 30.35
C SER A 19 -31.64 13.35 29.18
N GLY A 20 -32.84 13.73 28.74
CA GLY A 20 -33.13 14.62 27.60
C GLY A 20 -32.81 16.11 27.82
N GLY A 21 -31.59 16.43 28.22
CA GLY A 21 -31.02 17.77 28.17
C GLY A 21 -29.73 17.76 27.35
N HIS A 22 -29.83 17.58 26.04
CA HIS A 22 -28.72 17.86 25.12
C HIS A 22 -29.09 19.11 24.32
N ASP A 23 -28.13 20.02 24.18
CA ASP A 23 -28.24 21.17 23.28
C ASP A 23 -28.78 20.71 21.91
N PRO A 24 -29.65 21.50 21.25
CA PRO A 24 -30.20 21.12 19.96
C PRO A 24 -29.05 20.96 18.96
N VAL A 25 -28.69 19.71 18.68
CA VAL A 25 -27.77 19.37 17.61
C VAL A 25 -28.40 19.88 16.33
N ASP A 26 -27.66 20.73 15.61
CA ASP A 26 -28.14 21.39 14.40
C ASP A 26 -28.68 20.34 13.42
N ALA A 27 -29.90 20.56 12.92
CA ALA A 27 -30.58 19.64 12.02
C ALA A 27 -29.71 19.35 10.78
N THR A 28 -28.86 20.30 10.37
CA THR A 28 -27.90 20.10 9.26
C THR A 28 -26.82 19.07 9.56
N THR A 29 -26.37 18.97 10.81
CA THR A 29 -25.37 17.98 11.26
C THR A 29 -26.00 16.59 11.30
N VAL A 30 -27.23 16.49 11.79
CA VAL A 30 -28.01 15.25 11.80
C VAL A 30 -28.28 14.78 10.36
N THR A 31 -28.66 15.68 9.46
CA THR A 31 -28.87 15.34 8.04
C THR A 31 -27.58 14.90 7.36
N ALA A 32 -26.46 15.60 7.60
CA ALA A 32 -25.16 15.23 7.03
C ALA A 32 -24.66 13.86 7.52
N ASP A 33 -24.88 13.54 8.79
CA ASP A 33 -24.54 12.24 9.37
C ASP A 33 -25.47 11.13 8.85
N LEU A 34 -26.76 11.43 8.66
CA LEU A 34 -27.72 10.51 8.05
C LEU A 34 -27.38 10.24 6.58
N GLU A 35 -27.04 11.26 5.80
CA GLU A 35 -26.62 11.09 4.40
C GLU A 35 -25.34 10.26 4.29
N ARG A 36 -24.37 10.52 5.18
CA ARG A 36 -23.13 9.73 5.29
C ARG A 36 -23.40 8.28 5.67
N GLY A 37 -24.29 8.06 6.64
CA GLY A 37 -24.73 6.73 7.09
C GLY A 37 -25.47 5.96 6.00
N HIS A 38 -26.38 6.63 5.29
CA HIS A 38 -27.10 6.05 4.15
C HIS A 38 -26.15 5.67 3.03
N LYS A 39 -25.21 6.53 2.65
CA LYS A 39 -24.20 6.23 1.63
C LYS A 39 -23.35 5.01 1.99
N ALA A 40 -22.92 4.90 3.25
CA ALA A 40 -22.19 3.74 3.75
C ALA A 40 -23.02 2.43 3.72
N ALA A 41 -24.31 2.51 4.09
CA ALA A 41 -25.20 1.35 4.07
C ALA A 41 -25.55 0.88 2.65
N THR A 42 -25.75 1.81 1.70
CA THR A 42 -26.02 1.48 0.29
C THR A 42 -24.83 0.78 -0.37
N LEU A 43 -23.60 1.23 -0.07
CA LEU A 43 -22.38 0.59 -0.57
C LEU A 43 -22.22 -0.84 -0.04
N ARG A 44 -22.52 -1.08 1.24
CA ARG A 44 -22.51 -2.42 1.85
C ARG A 44 -23.55 -3.35 1.25
N ARG A 45 -24.77 -2.85 0.95
CA ARG A 45 -25.81 -3.65 0.29
C ARG A 45 -25.41 -4.06 -1.12
N ARG A 46 -24.80 -3.16 -1.91
CA ARG A 46 -24.34 -3.47 -3.27
C ARG A 46 -23.24 -4.54 -3.29
N ARG A 47 -22.36 -4.57 -2.29
CA ARG A 47 -21.33 -5.61 -2.14
C ARG A 47 -21.90 -6.98 -1.73
N ARG A 48 -23.08 -7.03 -1.08
CA ARG A 48 -23.74 -8.29 -0.69
C ARG A 48 -24.59 -8.92 -1.79
N THR A 49 -24.82 -8.24 -2.91
CA THR A 49 -25.61 -8.77 -4.05
C THR A 49 -24.76 -9.28 -5.22
N ALA A 50 -23.42 -9.21 -5.15
CA ALA A 50 -22.51 -9.73 -6.18
C ALA A 50 -22.13 -11.22 -5.98
N GLY A 51 -22.88 -11.95 -5.16
CA GLY A 51 -22.69 -13.37 -4.86
C GLY A 51 -23.83 -14.28 -5.34
N ALA A 52 -24.50 -13.93 -6.44
CA ALA A 52 -25.46 -14.80 -7.11
C ALA A 52 -25.15 -14.82 -8.61
N GLY A 53 -24.73 -15.99 -9.11
CA GLY A 53 -24.06 -16.16 -10.38
C GLY A 53 -24.91 -15.94 -11.63
N LEU A 54 -24.21 -15.66 -12.72
CA LEU A 54 -24.68 -15.91 -14.08
C LEU A 54 -23.47 -16.33 -14.93
N ALA A 55 -23.41 -17.62 -15.24
CA ALA A 55 -22.57 -18.17 -16.29
C ALA A 55 -23.16 -17.78 -17.65
N VAL A 56 -22.37 -17.17 -18.52
CA VAL A 56 -22.62 -17.15 -19.97
C VAL A 56 -21.31 -17.41 -20.68
N ALA A 57 -21.23 -18.58 -21.30
CA ALA A 57 -20.19 -18.97 -22.24
C ALA A 57 -20.43 -18.28 -23.59
N VAL A 58 -19.36 -17.80 -24.23
CA VAL A 58 -19.34 -17.58 -25.69
C VAL A 58 -18.00 -18.08 -26.24
N VAL A 59 -18.11 -19.10 -27.09
CA VAL A 59 -17.06 -19.66 -27.95
C VAL A 59 -17.02 -18.84 -29.24
N ALA A 60 -15.83 -18.50 -29.75
CA ALA A 60 -15.57 -18.43 -31.20
C ALA A 60 -14.06 -18.36 -31.50
N ALA A 61 -13.66 -19.18 -32.47
CA ALA A 61 -12.31 -19.47 -32.92
C ALA A 61 -11.75 -18.46 -33.93
N ALA A 62 -10.42 -18.44 -34.10
CA ALA A 62 -9.77 -18.42 -35.43
C ALA A 62 -8.27 -18.74 -35.28
N ALA A 63 -7.88 -19.91 -35.77
CA ALA A 63 -6.50 -20.32 -35.97
C ALA A 63 -6.07 -19.96 -37.39
N THR A 64 -4.92 -19.30 -37.55
CA THR A 64 -4.03 -19.46 -38.71
C THR A 64 -2.62 -19.02 -38.29
N ALA A 65 -1.73 -20.00 -38.07
CA ALA A 65 -0.29 -19.76 -38.08
C ALA A 65 0.28 -20.58 -39.24
N VAL A 66 0.78 -19.86 -40.24
CA VAL A 66 1.34 -20.40 -41.47
C VAL A 66 2.67 -21.08 -41.13
N VAL A 67 2.75 -22.39 -41.38
CA VAL A 67 4.00 -23.14 -41.39
C VAL A 67 4.72 -22.85 -42.70
N THR A 68 5.94 -22.32 -42.62
CA THR A 68 6.90 -22.43 -43.72
C THR A 68 8.09 -23.23 -43.21
N ALA A 69 8.12 -24.50 -43.61
CA ALA A 69 9.30 -25.35 -43.53
C ALA A 69 10.11 -25.16 -44.82
N GLY A 70 11.40 -24.84 -44.67
CA GLY A 70 12.39 -24.94 -45.75
C GLY A 70 13.37 -26.06 -45.40
N PRO A 71 13.69 -26.99 -46.32
CA PRO A 71 14.65 -28.05 -46.09
C PRO A 71 16.08 -27.60 -46.45
N GLY A 72 17.07 -28.15 -45.74
CA GLY A 72 18.48 -27.94 -46.05
C GLY A 72 19.33 -29.02 -45.37
N GLU A 73 19.39 -30.19 -45.97
CA GLU A 73 20.46 -31.16 -45.78
C GLU A 73 21.78 -30.62 -46.36
N GLY A 74 22.91 -30.98 -45.75
CA GLY A 74 24.22 -30.73 -46.32
C GLY A 74 25.32 -30.73 -45.25
N HIS A 75 25.70 -31.92 -44.80
CA HIS A 75 27.04 -32.13 -44.23
C HIS A 75 28.05 -31.94 -45.34
N ASP A 76 29.05 -31.07 -45.14
CA ASP A 76 30.38 -31.23 -45.70
C ASP A 76 31.39 -30.58 -44.74
N SER A 77 32.27 -31.42 -44.19
CA SER A 77 33.53 -30.99 -43.60
C SER A 77 34.52 -30.79 -44.74
N GLU A 78 35.35 -29.73 -44.69
CA GLU A 78 36.82 -29.82 -44.85
C GLU A 78 37.48 -28.43 -45.00
N ALA A 79 38.71 -28.36 -44.49
CA ALA A 79 39.81 -27.41 -44.80
C ALA A 79 39.82 -26.00 -44.17
N SER A 80 40.58 -25.92 -43.07
CA SER A 80 41.36 -24.75 -42.64
C SER A 80 42.35 -24.28 -43.73
N PRO A 81 42.74 -22.99 -43.70
CA PRO A 81 44.14 -22.69 -43.39
C PRO A 81 44.34 -21.58 -42.34
N ARG A 82 45.48 -21.71 -41.65
CA ARG A 82 45.99 -20.91 -40.53
C ARG A 82 46.33 -19.47 -40.90
N THR A 83 46.06 -18.53 -39.98
CA THR A 83 46.87 -17.30 -39.74
C THR A 83 46.54 -16.74 -38.32
N PRO A 84 47.36 -15.86 -37.73
CA PRO A 84 48.03 -16.13 -36.46
C PRO A 84 47.37 -15.51 -35.22
N ALA A 85 47.81 -16.01 -34.08
CA ALA A 85 47.39 -15.65 -32.73
C ALA A 85 47.39 -14.14 -32.46
N HIS A 86 46.22 -13.61 -32.09
CA HIS A 86 46.11 -12.46 -31.21
C HIS A 86 45.68 -12.94 -29.83
N THR A 87 46.59 -12.81 -28.87
CA THR A 87 46.34 -12.96 -27.43
C THR A 87 45.24 -11.98 -27.02
N ALA A 88 44.00 -12.46 -26.93
CA ALA A 88 42.96 -11.77 -26.18
C ALA A 88 43.25 -12.00 -24.69
N PRO A 89 43.44 -10.95 -23.87
CA PRO A 89 43.50 -11.13 -22.43
C PRO A 89 42.17 -11.71 -21.97
N SER A 90 42.24 -12.85 -21.29
CA SER A 90 41.11 -13.43 -20.58
C SER A 90 40.52 -12.37 -19.65
N THR A 91 39.38 -11.81 -20.04
CA THR A 91 38.54 -11.06 -19.11
C THR A 91 38.15 -12.02 -18.00
N PRO A 92 38.55 -11.79 -16.74
CA PRO A 92 37.93 -12.53 -15.66
C PRO A 92 36.44 -12.20 -15.72
N SER A 93 35.61 -13.21 -15.94
CA SER A 93 34.21 -13.21 -15.53
C SER A 93 34.18 -13.02 -14.03
N ALA A 94 34.34 -11.76 -13.60
CA ALA A 94 33.90 -11.33 -12.30
C ALA A 94 32.38 -11.37 -12.36
N THR A 95 31.83 -12.51 -11.95
CA THR A 95 30.52 -12.55 -11.32
C THR A 95 30.62 -11.62 -10.13
N VAL A 96 30.38 -10.33 -10.37
CA VAL A 96 30.28 -9.33 -9.31
C VAL A 96 29.04 -9.74 -8.55
N ASN A 97 29.26 -10.46 -7.46
CA ASN A 97 28.30 -10.61 -6.38
C ASN A 97 28.16 -9.21 -5.77
N ARG A 98 27.49 -8.30 -6.50
CA ARG A 98 27.23 -6.93 -6.07
C ARG A 98 26.14 -7.09 -5.01
N PRO A 99 26.42 -6.77 -3.73
CA PRO A 99 25.34 -6.67 -2.77
C PRO A 99 24.30 -5.70 -3.35
N PRO A 100 22.99 -6.00 -3.25
CA PRO A 100 21.95 -5.13 -3.78
C PRO A 100 22.27 -3.71 -3.30
N GLN A 101 22.51 -2.80 -4.25
CA GLN A 101 22.87 -1.43 -3.90
C GLN A 101 21.71 -0.88 -3.08
N ALA A 102 21.97 -0.61 -1.81
CA ALA A 102 20.96 -0.11 -0.89
C ALA A 102 20.36 1.17 -1.49
N LEU A 103 19.03 1.20 -1.65
CA LEU A 103 18.33 2.29 -2.31
C LEU A 103 18.56 3.61 -1.54
N GLN A 104 19.30 4.55 -2.11
CA GLN A 104 19.67 5.80 -1.42
C GLN A 104 18.43 6.65 -1.15
N LEU A 105 18.27 7.16 0.08
CA LEU A 105 17.28 8.20 0.39
C LEU A 105 17.88 9.58 0.10
N VAL A 106 17.16 10.41 -0.63
CA VAL A 106 17.56 11.78 -1.01
C VAL A 106 16.57 12.79 -0.48
N ALA A 107 17.01 14.03 -0.28
CA ALA A 107 16.13 15.11 0.17
C ALA A 107 14.97 15.32 -0.82
N TYR A 108 13.75 15.40 -0.31
CA TYR A 108 12.58 15.72 -1.11
C TYR A 108 12.52 17.23 -1.34
N THR A 109 12.64 17.64 -2.60
CA THR A 109 12.66 19.05 -3.02
C THR A 109 11.38 19.48 -3.76
N GLY A 110 10.38 18.61 -3.85
CA GLY A 110 9.09 18.93 -4.46
C GLY A 110 8.19 19.75 -3.52
N ALA A 111 7.02 20.14 -4.04
CA ALA A 111 5.99 20.77 -3.21
C ALA A 111 5.61 19.83 -2.06
N GLN A 112 5.58 20.38 -0.84
CA GLN A 112 5.24 19.59 0.34
C GLN A 112 3.73 19.27 0.34
N PRO A 113 3.34 18.01 0.58
CA PRO A 113 1.93 17.62 0.65
C PRO A 113 1.17 18.39 1.72
N GLU A 114 -0.13 18.62 1.48
CA GLU A 114 -1.01 19.27 2.45
C GLU A 114 -1.08 18.46 3.74
N GLY A 115 -1.35 17.15 3.66
CA GLY A 115 -1.54 16.28 4.83
C GLY A 115 -0.25 15.80 5.50
N PHE A 116 0.88 15.76 4.78
CA PHE A 116 2.12 15.19 5.30
C PHE A 116 3.33 16.02 4.89
N ARG A 117 4.23 16.29 5.83
CA ARG A 117 5.59 16.72 5.51
C ARG A 117 6.47 15.51 5.31
N VAL A 118 7.24 15.51 4.22
CA VAL A 118 8.17 14.43 3.88
C VAL A 118 9.54 15.05 3.61
N LYS A 119 10.56 14.59 4.35
CA LYS A 119 11.93 15.10 4.20
C LYS A 119 12.72 14.40 3.11
N THR A 120 12.45 13.13 2.87
CA THR A 120 13.24 12.30 1.96
C THR A 120 12.38 11.37 1.14
N VAL A 121 12.82 11.07 -0.08
CA VAL A 121 12.27 10.01 -0.93
C VAL A 121 13.42 9.14 -1.44
N PRO A 122 13.15 7.89 -1.86
CA PRO A 122 14.20 7.10 -2.49
C PRO A 122 14.67 7.74 -3.80
N SER A 123 15.96 7.62 -4.09
CA SER A 123 16.61 8.23 -5.25
C SER A 123 15.97 7.75 -6.55
N GLY A 124 15.64 8.68 -7.44
CA GLY A 124 14.98 8.41 -8.72
C GLY A 124 13.46 8.21 -8.63
N TRP A 125 12.89 8.12 -7.43
CA TRP A 125 11.44 7.96 -7.28
C TRP A 125 10.71 9.29 -7.48
N LYS A 126 9.46 9.20 -7.94
CA LYS A 126 8.59 10.36 -8.17
C LYS A 126 7.40 10.34 -7.24
N VAL A 127 6.94 11.51 -6.81
CA VAL A 127 5.68 11.63 -6.08
C VAL A 127 4.54 11.53 -7.09
N SER A 128 3.78 10.45 -7.00
CA SER A 128 2.62 10.20 -7.88
C SER A 128 1.33 10.80 -7.33
N TRP A 129 1.22 10.91 -6.01
CA TRP A 129 0.06 11.48 -5.34
C TRP A 129 0.49 12.17 -4.05
N SER A 130 -0.13 13.31 -3.75
CA SER A 130 0.18 14.10 -2.55
C SER A 130 -1.04 14.95 -2.22
N GLY A 131 -1.79 14.56 -1.18
CA GLY A 131 -2.98 15.28 -0.72
C GLY A 131 -3.11 15.26 0.80
N GLN A 132 -4.33 15.53 1.27
CA GLN A 132 -4.65 15.58 2.70
C GLN A 132 -4.64 14.20 3.36
N CYS A 133 -5.11 13.15 2.67
CA CYS A 133 -5.25 11.82 3.31
C CYS A 133 -4.09 10.87 2.98
N SER A 134 -3.29 11.17 1.96
CA SER A 134 -2.18 10.30 1.58
C SER A 134 -1.06 11.03 0.83
N PHE A 135 0.14 10.45 0.95
CA PHE A 135 1.30 10.74 0.11
C PHE A 135 1.79 9.44 -0.52
N VAL A 136 2.07 9.46 -1.83
CA VAL A 136 2.47 8.27 -2.58
C VAL A 136 3.66 8.58 -3.48
N ALA A 137 4.74 7.82 -3.33
CA ALA A 137 5.93 7.86 -4.16
C ALA A 137 6.12 6.54 -4.90
N THR A 138 6.39 6.61 -6.20
CA THR A 138 6.57 5.44 -7.08
C THR A 138 8.01 5.35 -7.60
N PRO A 139 8.51 4.12 -7.82
CA PRO A 139 9.79 3.92 -8.48
C PRO A 139 9.75 4.35 -9.96
N PRO A 140 10.92 4.56 -10.59
CA PRO A 140 11.01 4.79 -12.03
C PRO A 140 10.26 3.72 -12.83
N GLY A 141 9.48 4.14 -13.83
CA GLY A 141 8.77 3.23 -14.74
C GLY A 141 7.46 2.64 -14.20
N VAL A 142 7.06 2.96 -12.97
CA VAL A 142 5.76 2.59 -12.41
C VAL A 142 4.79 3.77 -12.48
N THR A 143 3.61 3.50 -13.05
CA THR A 143 2.45 4.39 -13.05
C THR A 143 1.31 3.67 -12.34
N LEU A 144 0.76 4.30 -11.30
CA LEU A 144 -0.38 3.75 -10.59
C LEU A 144 -1.68 4.12 -11.33
N ASN A 145 -2.58 3.15 -11.49
CA ASN A 145 -3.95 3.44 -11.91
C ASN A 145 -4.71 4.08 -10.74
N GLN A 146 -5.27 5.27 -10.95
CA GLN A 146 -5.95 6.04 -9.91
C GLN A 146 -7.38 5.53 -9.60
N SER A 147 -7.64 4.22 -9.67
CA SER A 147 -8.96 3.70 -9.34
C SER A 147 -9.22 3.80 -7.84
N ASN A 148 -10.40 4.32 -7.48
CA ASN A 148 -10.88 4.53 -6.11
C ASN A 148 -11.17 3.23 -5.32
N GLU A 149 -10.73 2.09 -5.84
CA GLU A 149 -10.83 0.79 -5.20
C GLU A 149 -9.51 0.56 -4.48
N GLU A 150 -9.57 0.48 -3.15
CA GLU A 150 -8.54 -0.05 -2.23
C GLU A 150 -7.12 0.14 -2.75
N VAL A 151 -6.47 1.24 -2.35
CA VAL A 151 -5.15 1.57 -2.88
C VAL A 151 -4.13 0.53 -2.40
N HIS A 152 -3.92 -0.50 -3.21
CA HIS A 152 -2.87 -1.48 -3.01
C HIS A 152 -1.55 -0.81 -3.37
N PHE A 153 -0.76 -0.49 -2.34
CA PHE A 153 0.54 0.14 -2.49
C PHE A 153 1.67 -0.89 -2.67
N ASP A 154 1.37 -2.06 -3.23
CA ASP A 154 2.34 -3.14 -3.47
C ASP A 154 3.46 -2.74 -4.45
N GLN A 155 3.31 -1.59 -5.13
CA GLN A 155 4.28 -1.01 -6.06
C GLN A 155 4.79 0.38 -5.67
N ALA A 156 4.35 0.94 -4.54
CA ALA A 156 4.64 2.32 -4.17
C ALA A 156 4.87 2.49 -2.67
N ILE A 157 5.66 3.49 -2.29
CA ILE A 157 5.68 3.93 -0.90
C ILE A 157 4.45 4.78 -0.68
N ALA A 158 3.69 4.46 0.35
CA ALA A 158 2.51 5.23 0.73
C ALA A 158 2.54 5.60 2.19
N VAL A 159 2.16 6.84 2.47
CA VAL A 159 2.00 7.37 3.81
C VAL A 159 0.52 7.70 3.99
N THR A 160 -0.06 7.16 5.05
CA THR A 160 -1.45 7.43 5.45
C THR A 160 -1.50 7.67 6.96
N LEU A 161 -2.61 8.25 7.39
CA LEU A 161 -2.94 8.42 8.78
C LEU A 161 -4.11 7.48 9.10
N ASP A 162 -3.90 6.50 9.95
CA ASP A 162 -4.90 5.50 10.34
C ASP A 162 -5.32 5.68 11.81
N GLY A 163 -6.53 5.20 12.12
CA GLY A 163 -7.19 5.30 13.42
C GLY A 163 -6.70 4.32 14.49
N GLY A 164 -5.70 3.46 14.20
CA GLY A 164 -5.17 2.58 15.25
C GLY A 164 -4.14 1.55 14.78
N PRO A 165 -3.49 0.85 15.74
CA PRO A 165 -2.58 -0.25 15.42
C PRO A 165 -3.35 -1.45 14.83
N PRO A 166 -2.67 -2.33 14.08
CA PRO A 166 -3.28 -3.54 13.54
C PRO A 166 -3.78 -4.45 14.66
N ALA A 167 -4.89 -5.14 14.42
CA ALA A 167 -5.51 -6.06 15.38
C ALA A 167 -4.60 -7.27 15.73
N ASP A 168 -3.69 -7.65 14.82
CA ASP A 168 -2.64 -8.63 15.05
C ASP A 168 -1.27 -8.01 14.76
N THR A 169 -0.37 -8.14 15.72
CA THR A 169 1.02 -7.64 15.64
C THR A 169 2.04 -8.79 15.57
N LYS A 170 1.57 -10.04 15.46
CA LYS A 170 2.43 -11.20 15.30
C LYS A 170 3.25 -11.07 14.01
N GLY A 171 4.57 -11.16 14.16
CA GLY A 171 5.51 -10.97 13.05
C GLY A 171 5.99 -9.52 12.86
N PHE A 172 5.47 -8.56 13.62
CA PHE A 172 6.01 -7.20 13.65
C PHE A 172 7.18 -7.10 14.63
N THR A 173 8.21 -6.38 14.19
CA THR A 173 9.36 -5.99 14.99
C THR A 173 9.11 -4.63 15.64
N LYS A 174 9.43 -4.49 16.93
CA LYS A 174 9.40 -3.19 17.62
C LYS A 174 10.54 -2.32 17.12
N VAL A 175 10.23 -1.10 16.74
CA VAL A 175 11.21 -0.11 16.27
C VAL A 175 10.98 1.23 16.96
N THR A 176 11.92 2.16 16.80
CA THR A 176 11.79 3.53 17.30
C THR A 176 11.77 4.52 16.14
N VAL A 177 10.70 5.30 16.05
CA VAL A 177 10.52 6.36 15.06
C VAL A 177 10.26 7.66 15.80
N GLN A 178 11.10 8.68 15.59
CA GLN A 178 10.97 10.00 16.22
C GLN A 178 10.88 9.92 17.76
N GLY A 179 11.63 9.00 18.38
CA GLY A 179 11.62 8.77 19.83
C GLY A 179 10.40 8.01 20.35
N ARG A 180 9.50 7.56 19.48
CA ARG A 180 8.28 6.82 19.83
C ARG A 180 8.36 5.37 19.38
N ALA A 181 7.71 4.49 20.13
CA ALA A 181 7.63 3.07 19.79
C ALA A 181 6.74 2.90 18.53
N GLY A 182 7.25 2.16 17.56
CA GLY A 182 6.54 1.75 16.36
C GLY A 182 6.66 0.26 16.10
N LEU A 183 5.95 -0.21 15.08
CA LEU A 183 5.91 -1.61 14.66
C LEU A 183 6.23 -1.68 13.17
N LEU A 184 7.19 -2.53 12.80
CA LEU A 184 7.57 -2.79 11.40
C LEU A 184 7.36 -4.28 11.08
N GLY A 185 6.61 -4.59 10.03
CA GLY A 185 6.46 -5.97 9.59
C GLY A 185 5.64 -6.11 8.31
N ALA A 186 5.69 -7.32 7.74
CA ALA A 186 5.06 -7.62 6.47
C ALA A 186 3.53 -7.54 6.53
N THR A 187 2.91 -7.15 5.43
CA THR A 187 1.47 -7.33 5.20
C THR A 187 1.09 -8.80 5.18
N ALA A 188 -0.19 -9.10 5.37
CA ALA A 188 -0.70 -10.48 5.37
C ALA A 188 -0.41 -11.23 4.05
N ASP A 189 -0.47 -10.52 2.91
CA ASP A 189 -0.14 -11.04 1.58
C ASP A 189 1.37 -11.00 1.25
N LYS A 190 2.19 -10.43 2.14
CA LYS A 190 3.64 -10.24 2.00
C LYS A 190 4.05 -9.42 0.76
N GLY A 191 3.12 -8.67 0.17
CA GLY A 191 3.40 -7.77 -0.95
C GLY A 191 4.13 -6.50 -0.51
N ALA A 192 4.00 -6.12 0.75
CA ALA A 192 4.59 -4.92 1.33
C ALA A 192 5.07 -5.14 2.77
N GLU A 193 5.90 -4.22 3.24
CA GLU A 193 6.24 -4.01 4.65
C GLU A 193 5.47 -2.79 5.15
N ARG A 194 4.90 -2.85 6.35
CA ARG A 194 4.18 -1.75 7.00
C ARG A 194 4.95 -1.28 8.23
N LEU A 195 5.20 0.02 8.31
CA LEU A 195 5.71 0.69 9.49
C LEU A 195 4.62 1.57 10.09
N LEU A 196 4.28 1.27 11.34
CA LEU A 196 3.25 1.96 12.12
C LEU A 196 3.91 2.71 13.26
N PHE A 197 3.61 3.99 13.45
CA PHE A 197 4.11 4.76 14.58
C PHE A 197 3.16 5.90 14.97
N PRO A 198 3.10 6.29 16.25
CA PRO A 198 2.19 7.33 16.70
C PRO A 198 2.61 8.72 16.21
N ASP A 199 1.63 9.51 15.78
CA ASP A 199 1.81 10.90 15.34
C ASP A 199 2.02 11.88 16.52
N GLY A 200 1.69 11.44 17.74
CA GLY A 200 1.77 12.22 18.98
C GLY A 200 0.45 12.86 19.42
N LYS A 201 -0.63 12.66 18.67
CA LYS A 201 -2.00 13.15 18.93
C LYS A 201 -3.03 12.01 18.94
N ASN A 202 -2.61 10.82 19.38
CA ASN A 202 -3.41 9.58 19.40
C ASN A 202 -3.80 9.01 18.03
N GLN A 203 -3.14 9.42 16.96
CA GLN A 203 -3.31 8.83 15.63
C GLN A 203 -2.08 7.98 15.28
N THR A 204 -2.24 7.06 14.34
CA THR A 204 -1.14 6.21 13.87
C THR A 204 -0.78 6.61 12.45
N VAL A 205 0.48 6.96 12.23
CA VAL A 205 1.03 7.07 10.88
C VAL A 205 1.37 5.68 10.41
N GLU A 206 0.89 5.35 9.23
CA GLU A 206 1.27 4.15 8.52
C GLU A 206 2.12 4.52 7.31
N VAL A 207 3.23 3.79 7.14
CA VAL A 207 4.01 3.82 5.92
C VAL A 207 4.08 2.42 5.34
N GLN A 208 3.55 2.24 4.14
CA GLN A 208 3.72 1.01 3.36
C GLN A 208 4.94 1.14 2.45
N PHE A 209 5.73 0.08 2.38
CA PHE A 209 6.88 -0.06 1.50
C PHE A 209 6.69 -1.30 0.64
N PRO A 210 6.80 -1.20 -0.70
CA PRO A 210 6.61 -2.35 -1.56
C PRO A 210 7.81 -3.30 -1.37
N ALA A 211 7.55 -4.58 -1.14
CA ALA A 211 8.61 -5.54 -0.79
C ALA A 211 9.70 -5.63 -1.88
N LYS A 212 9.30 -5.44 -3.15
CA LYS A 212 10.19 -5.46 -4.31
C LYS A 212 11.12 -4.24 -4.42
N ALA A 213 10.92 -3.18 -3.63
CA ALA A 213 11.81 -2.01 -3.66
C ALA A 213 13.20 -2.27 -3.05
N GLY A 214 13.38 -3.38 -2.31
CA GLY A 214 14.67 -3.73 -1.73
C GLY A 214 15.16 -2.76 -0.64
N LEU A 215 14.24 -2.02 -0.01
CA LEU A 215 14.54 -1.18 1.14
C LEU A 215 14.88 -2.04 2.35
N THR A 216 15.95 -1.70 3.04
CA THR A 216 16.26 -2.30 4.35
C THR A 216 15.35 -1.72 5.43
N HIS A 217 15.15 -2.45 6.54
CA HIS A 217 14.40 -1.93 7.70
C HIS A 217 14.97 -0.61 8.21
N GLN A 218 16.30 -0.45 8.19
CA GLN A 218 16.94 0.81 8.58
C GLN A 218 16.53 1.97 7.66
N GLN A 219 16.44 1.75 6.35
CA GLN A 219 15.98 2.77 5.41
C GLN A 219 14.49 3.07 5.57
N MET A 220 13.67 2.07 5.85
CA MET A 220 12.25 2.28 6.16
C MET A 220 12.07 3.17 7.40
N ILE A 221 12.85 2.91 8.45
CA ILE A 221 12.88 3.73 9.68
C ILE A 221 13.38 5.15 9.36
N GLN A 222 14.47 5.30 8.60
CA GLN A 222 15.00 6.61 8.21
C GLN A 222 14.00 7.43 7.40
N PHE A 223 13.28 6.80 6.46
CA PHE A 223 12.20 7.45 5.73
C PHE A 223 11.11 7.94 6.69
N ALA A 224 10.63 7.09 7.59
CA ALA A 224 9.58 7.44 8.55
C ALA A 224 10.00 8.50 9.58
N GLN A 225 11.28 8.59 9.93
CA GLN A 225 11.82 9.71 10.73
C GLN A 225 11.65 11.06 10.02
N GLY A 226 11.56 11.05 8.69
CA GLY A 226 11.33 12.22 7.86
C GLY A 226 9.86 12.54 7.57
N VAL A 227 8.91 11.77 8.11
CA VAL A 227 7.47 11.92 7.85
C VAL A 227 6.76 12.55 9.03
N THR A 228 5.99 13.61 8.83
CA THR A 228 5.20 14.24 9.90
C THR A 228 3.83 14.64 9.37
N PRO A 229 2.72 14.13 9.94
CA PRO A 229 1.37 14.61 9.61
C PRO A 229 1.24 16.10 9.92
N THR A 230 0.53 16.83 9.07
CA THR A 230 0.19 18.24 9.30
C THR A 230 -1.13 18.36 10.06
N ALA A 231 -1.59 19.59 10.29
CA ALA A 231 -2.93 19.82 10.83
C ALA A 231 -4.05 19.47 9.83
N ASP A 232 -3.73 19.43 8.53
CA ASP A 232 -4.69 19.19 7.45
C ASP A 232 -4.77 17.69 7.08
N ALA A 233 -4.06 16.82 7.80
CA ALA A 233 -4.08 15.40 7.58
C ALA A 233 -5.46 14.80 7.90
N CYS A 234 -6.10 14.17 6.91
CA CYS A 234 -7.32 13.38 7.15
C CYS A 234 -6.98 11.92 7.44
N LEU A 235 -7.85 11.29 8.23
CA LEU A 235 -7.82 9.85 8.42
C LEU A 235 -8.10 9.15 7.08
N SER A 236 -7.27 8.17 6.75
CA SER A 236 -7.54 7.23 5.68
C SER A 236 -8.61 6.26 6.16
N PHE A 237 -9.78 6.26 5.52
CA PHE A 237 -10.78 5.20 5.73
C PHE A 237 -10.41 4.03 4.82
N GLY A 238 -9.88 2.95 5.42
CA GLY A 238 -9.74 1.64 4.76
C GLY A 238 -11.09 1.04 4.38
#